data_AF-E3LQH6-F1
#
_entry.id   AF-E3LQH6-F1
#
_cell.length_a   1.000
_cell.length_b   1.000
_cell.length_c   1.000
_cell.angle_alpha   90.00
_cell.angle_beta   90.00
_cell.angle_gamma   90.00
#
_symmetry.space_group_name_H-M   'P 1'
#
loop_
_entity.id
_entity.type
_entity.pdbx_description
1 polymer ?
#
loop_
_entity_poly.entity_id
_entity_poly.type
_entity_poly.pdbx_seq_one_letter_code
_entity_poly.pdbx_strand_id
1 'polypeptide(L)'
;MGESMWRLFPRAFLLTVMIMKLLKLPLVVLREVFSCMNYKEVFQFSFCSKQSFYRIKSLQLVRFRNIKFVQFMFTQEQIDVTIMPKNGDPRLRFEHILSVKPEDTEWKTFVQTEMAGNKMKFRRQTADDKLVAVYGCKSQMKSIRSAIYAHVCNLFGNDVEYRMRHDLFHEDQSKPIHKNIKVSRIWVQNRTVRDLDDHFSSLPKQKFINICMRNMKGRLKEN
;
A
#
# COMPACT_ATOMS: atom_id res chain seq x y z
N MET A 1 -6.79 22.39 -19.84
CA MET A 1 -5.51 21.78 -20.24
C MET A 1 -4.48 22.12 -19.16
N GLY A 2 -4.36 21.28 -18.13
CA GLY A 2 -3.45 21.52 -17.00
C GLY A 2 -2.21 20.66 -17.18
N GLU A 3 -1.13 21.25 -17.68
CA GLU A 3 0.14 20.55 -17.74
C GLU A 3 0.67 20.30 -16.33
N SER A 4 0.90 19.03 -15.99
CA SER A 4 1.47 18.67 -14.70
C SER A 4 2.89 19.27 -14.58
N MET A 5 3.09 20.10 -13.55
CA MET A 5 4.35 20.76 -13.12
C MET A 5 5.55 19.80 -12.91
N TRP A 6 5.34 18.51 -13.16
CA TRP A 6 6.25 17.42 -12.88
C TRP A 6 7.08 16.96 -14.10
N ARG A 7 6.88 17.52 -15.30
CA ARG A 7 7.54 17.05 -16.53
C ARG A 7 8.98 17.55 -16.77
N LEU A 8 9.49 18.53 -16.03
CA LEU A 8 10.66 19.30 -16.48
C LEU A 8 11.95 19.24 -15.65
N PHE A 9 12.19 18.25 -14.78
CA PHE A 9 13.45 18.30 -14.03
C PHE A 9 14.14 16.94 -13.84
N PRO A 10 15.48 16.88 -13.97
CA PRO A 10 16.30 15.76 -13.52
C PRO A 10 16.39 15.81 -11.97
N ARG A 11 15.75 14.86 -11.27
CA ARG A 11 15.05 15.14 -9.99
C ARG A 11 15.30 14.18 -8.82
N ALA A 12 16.55 13.81 -8.53
CA ALA A 12 16.85 13.18 -7.23
C ALA A 12 17.36 14.20 -6.21
N PHE A 13 18.45 14.92 -6.53
CA PHE A 13 19.08 15.86 -5.62
C PHE A 13 18.29 17.18 -5.45
N LEU A 14 17.76 17.73 -6.56
CA LEU A 14 16.92 18.94 -6.54
C LEU A 14 15.57 18.71 -5.82
N LEU A 15 15.05 17.48 -5.86
CA LEU A 15 13.80 17.13 -5.20
C LEU A 15 13.98 17.18 -3.68
N THR A 16 15.06 16.60 -3.14
CA THR A 16 15.37 16.63 -1.71
C THR A 16 15.54 18.05 -1.19
N VAL A 17 16.25 18.90 -1.94
CA VAL A 17 16.44 20.33 -1.59
C VAL A 17 15.12 21.11 -1.66
N MET A 18 14.28 20.88 -2.66
CA MET A 18 12.95 21.51 -2.75
C MET A 18 12.01 21.03 -1.64
N ILE A 19 12.03 19.74 -1.29
CA ILE A 19 11.25 19.17 -0.19
C ILE A 19 11.66 19.81 1.14
N MET A 20 12.97 19.99 1.37
CA MET A 20 13.47 20.66 2.57
C MET A 20 13.06 22.14 2.64
N LYS A 21 12.82 22.81 1.51
CA LYS A 21 12.30 24.19 1.48
C LYS A 21 10.78 24.24 1.65
N LEU A 22 10.04 23.32 1.04
CA LEU A 22 8.59 23.23 1.19
C LEU A 22 8.21 23.03 2.66
N LEU A 23 8.90 22.13 3.35
CA LEU A 23 8.68 21.89 4.78
C LEU A 23 9.07 23.07 5.68
N LYS A 24 9.66 24.16 5.16
CA LYS A 24 9.90 25.39 5.95
C LYS A 24 8.75 26.38 5.84
N LEU A 25 7.79 26.16 4.94
CA LEU A 25 6.64 27.03 4.78
C LEU A 25 5.74 27.02 6.04
N PRO A 26 4.98 28.10 6.28
CA PRO A 26 4.00 28.16 7.35
C PRO A 26 3.00 27.00 7.28
N LEU A 27 2.55 26.52 8.45
CA LEU A 27 1.66 25.35 8.54
C LEU A 27 0.36 25.53 7.76
N VAL A 28 -0.18 26.75 7.71
CA VAL A 28 -1.39 27.09 6.93
C VAL A 28 -1.16 26.85 5.44
N VAL A 29 -0.03 27.34 4.91
CA VAL A 29 0.35 27.15 3.50
C VAL A 29 0.59 25.67 3.20
N LEU A 30 1.29 24.95 4.09
CA LEU A 30 1.53 23.52 3.91
C LEU A 30 0.25 22.69 3.91
N ARG A 31 -0.72 23.04 4.77
CA ARG A 31 -2.01 22.37 4.81
C ARG A 31 -2.73 22.49 3.46
N GLU A 32 -2.68 23.67 2.85
CA GLU A 32 -3.25 23.94 1.53
C GLU A 32 -2.49 23.24 0.40
N VAL A 33 -1.16 23.24 0.46
CA VAL A 33 -0.35 22.49 -0.52
C VAL A 33 -0.71 21.00 -0.50
N PHE A 34 -0.86 20.41 0.69
CA PHE A 34 -1.23 19.01 0.83
C PHE A 34 -2.71 18.72 0.53
N SER A 35 -3.62 19.70 0.66
CA SER A 35 -5.03 19.52 0.27
C SER A 35 -5.19 19.44 -1.25
N CYS A 36 -4.34 20.13 -2.00
CA CYS A 36 -4.30 20.10 -3.48
C CYS A 36 -3.74 18.78 -4.05
N MET A 37 -3.05 17.97 -3.25
CA MET A 37 -2.49 16.68 -3.68
C MET A 37 -3.53 15.56 -3.58
N ASN A 38 -3.47 14.53 -4.40
CA ASN A 38 -4.28 13.30 -4.23
C ASN A 38 -3.70 12.38 -3.12
N TYR A 39 -4.41 11.30 -2.74
CA TYR A 39 -3.93 10.45 -1.64
C TYR A 39 -2.60 9.76 -1.96
N LYS A 40 -2.38 9.41 -3.23
CA LYS A 40 -1.13 8.79 -3.69
C LYS A 40 0.05 9.75 -3.55
N GLU A 41 -0.10 11.00 -3.97
CA GLU A 41 0.93 12.04 -3.84
C GLU A 41 1.25 12.34 -2.38
N VAL A 42 0.23 12.51 -1.53
CA VAL A 42 0.42 12.70 -0.09
C VAL A 42 1.13 11.50 0.53
N PHE A 43 0.73 10.28 0.17
CA PHE A 43 1.37 9.06 0.65
C PHE A 43 2.84 8.98 0.22
N GLN A 44 3.15 9.29 -1.05
CA GLN A 44 4.53 9.30 -1.54
C GLN A 44 5.38 10.36 -0.85
N PHE A 45 4.82 11.54 -0.63
CA PHE A 45 5.52 12.63 0.05
C PHE A 45 5.85 12.27 1.51
N SER A 46 5.04 11.39 2.13
CA SER A 46 5.32 10.89 3.48
C SER A 46 6.59 10.02 3.58
N PHE A 47 7.13 9.52 2.46
CA PHE A 47 8.39 8.78 2.42
C PHE A 47 9.63 9.65 2.36
N CYS A 48 9.49 10.96 2.13
CA CYS A 48 10.64 11.82 1.86
C CYS A 48 11.49 12.07 3.12
N SER A 49 10.87 12.14 4.30
CA SER A 49 11.55 12.30 5.59
C SER A 49 10.62 12.07 6.78
N LYS A 50 11.19 11.82 7.96
CA LYS A 50 10.41 11.78 9.23
C LYS A 50 9.59 13.07 9.42
N GLN A 51 10.17 14.23 9.08
CA GLN A 51 9.49 15.51 9.21
C GLN A 51 8.27 15.61 8.28
N SER A 52 8.42 15.18 7.01
CA SER A 52 7.30 15.15 6.06
C SER A 52 6.18 14.23 6.54
N PHE A 53 6.54 13.04 7.04
CA PHE A 53 5.60 12.07 7.59
C PHE A 53 4.75 12.68 8.71
N TYR A 54 5.38 13.24 9.74
CA TYR A 54 4.65 13.79 10.88
C TYR A 54 3.81 15.02 10.52
N ARG A 55 4.30 15.88 9.60
CA ARG A 55 3.53 17.04 9.13
C ARG A 55 2.31 16.63 8.32
N ILE A 56 2.45 15.66 7.42
CA ILE A 56 1.31 15.13 6.67
C ILE A 56 0.30 14.51 7.64
N LYS A 57 0.78 13.65 8.56
CA LYS A 57 -0.04 12.97 9.55
C LYS A 57 -0.89 13.95 10.37
N SER A 58 -0.31 15.08 10.80
CA SER A 58 -1.04 16.07 11.60
C SER A 58 -1.93 16.98 10.74
N LEU A 59 -1.44 17.49 9.61
CA LEU A 59 -2.15 18.48 8.80
C LEU A 59 -3.29 17.89 7.96
N GLN A 60 -3.22 16.60 7.62
CA GLN A 60 -4.23 15.92 6.79
C GLN A 60 -5.18 15.03 7.61
N LEU A 61 -5.20 15.17 8.94
CA LEU A 61 -6.02 14.34 9.84
C LEU A 61 -7.51 14.33 9.44
N VAL A 62 -8.08 15.49 9.12
CA VAL A 62 -9.50 15.61 8.69
C VAL A 62 -9.74 14.84 7.39
N ARG A 63 -8.81 14.92 6.44
CA ARG A 63 -8.88 14.19 5.17
C ARG A 63 -8.73 12.67 5.38
N PHE A 64 -7.87 12.25 6.30
CA PHE A 64 -7.69 10.83 6.62
C PHE A 64 -8.91 10.25 7.32
N ARG A 65 -9.63 11.04 8.14
CA ARG A 65 -10.94 10.65 8.69
C ARG A 65 -12.02 10.44 7.62
N ASN A 66 -11.83 10.98 6.42
CA ASN A 66 -12.71 10.73 5.28
C ASN A 66 -12.39 9.42 4.53
N ILE A 67 -11.39 8.65 4.97
CA ILE A 67 -11.13 7.32 4.41
C ILE A 67 -12.17 6.35 4.98
N LYS A 68 -12.87 5.63 4.09
CA LYS A 68 -13.80 4.56 4.47
C LYS A 68 -13.03 3.32 4.89
N PHE A 69 -12.12 2.88 4.04
CA PHE A 69 -11.20 1.79 4.34
C PHE A 69 -9.93 1.87 3.48
N VAL A 70 -8.89 1.22 3.97
CA VAL A 70 -7.65 0.94 3.22
C VAL A 70 -7.65 -0.55 2.91
N GLN A 71 -7.38 -0.92 1.66
CA GLN A 71 -7.31 -2.32 1.25
C GLN A 71 -5.89 -2.65 0.77
N PHE A 72 -5.31 -3.64 1.43
CA PHE A 72 -4.09 -4.30 1.01
C PHE A 72 -4.43 -5.47 0.11
N MET A 73 -3.77 -5.58 -1.03
CA MET A 73 -3.81 -6.75 -1.89
C MET A 73 -2.43 -7.37 -1.89
N PHE A 74 -2.34 -8.60 -1.37
CA PHE A 74 -1.10 -9.36 -1.34
C PHE A 74 -1.17 -10.48 -2.37
N THR A 75 -0.24 -10.47 -3.32
CA THR A 75 0.02 -11.60 -4.21
C THR A 75 1.39 -12.19 -3.86
N GLN A 76 1.89 -13.18 -4.60
CA GLN A 76 3.21 -13.75 -4.34
C GLN A 76 4.33 -12.72 -4.55
N GLU A 77 4.21 -11.90 -5.60
CA GLU A 77 5.29 -11.03 -6.06
C GLU A 77 4.94 -9.54 -5.91
N GLN A 78 3.71 -9.22 -5.55
CA GLN A 78 3.25 -7.84 -5.51
C GLN A 78 2.45 -7.51 -4.27
N ILE A 79 2.55 -6.25 -3.88
CA ILE A 79 1.68 -5.62 -2.90
C ILE A 79 1.05 -4.40 -3.56
N ASP A 80 -0.26 -4.29 -3.46
CA ASP A 80 -0.95 -3.04 -3.75
C ASP A 80 -1.67 -2.52 -2.52
N VAL A 81 -1.62 -1.20 -2.37
CA VAL A 81 -2.37 -0.49 -1.33
C VAL A 81 -3.32 0.48 -2.03
N THR A 82 -4.60 0.36 -1.65
CA THR A 82 -5.68 1.15 -2.23
C THR A 82 -6.52 1.79 -1.14
N ILE A 83 -7.08 2.97 -1.43
CA ILE A 83 -7.94 3.74 -0.54
C ILE A 83 -9.33 3.85 -1.15
N MET A 84 -10.35 3.69 -0.30
CA MET A 84 -11.72 4.04 -0.63
C MET A 84 -12.16 5.23 0.24
N PRO A 85 -12.42 6.41 -0.34
CA PRO A 85 -13.01 7.54 0.39
C PRO A 85 -14.46 7.26 0.82
N LYS A 86 -14.95 7.90 1.89
CA LYS A 86 -16.35 7.78 2.37
C LYS A 86 -17.37 8.35 1.38
N ASN A 87 -17.03 9.51 0.80
CA ASN A 87 -17.88 10.24 -0.14
C ASN A 87 -17.55 9.94 -1.61
N GLY A 88 -16.74 8.91 -1.88
CA GLY A 88 -16.51 8.46 -3.26
C GLY A 88 -17.75 7.76 -3.78
N ASP A 89 -18.13 8.04 -5.04
CA ASP A 89 -19.07 7.19 -5.77
C ASP A 89 -18.52 5.75 -5.75
N PRO A 90 -19.28 4.73 -5.32
CA PRO A 90 -18.86 3.33 -5.37
C PRO A 90 -18.43 2.85 -6.77
N ARG A 91 -18.83 3.57 -7.84
CA ARG A 91 -18.41 3.37 -9.23
C ARG A 91 -17.12 4.11 -9.58
N LEU A 92 -16.73 5.13 -8.81
CA LEU A 92 -15.46 5.83 -8.93
C LEU A 92 -14.37 5.09 -8.13
N ARG A 93 -13.41 4.60 -8.90
CA ARG A 93 -12.41 3.59 -8.61
C ARG A 93 -11.61 3.89 -7.34
N PHE A 94 -11.29 2.82 -6.60
CA PHE A 94 -10.23 2.80 -5.58
C PHE A 94 -9.05 3.69 -5.97
N GLU A 95 -8.62 4.57 -5.06
CA GLU A 95 -7.39 5.33 -5.27
C GLU A 95 -6.20 4.43 -4.95
N HIS A 96 -5.39 4.15 -5.96
CA HIS A 96 -4.20 3.33 -5.80
C HIS A 96 -3.03 4.21 -5.34
N ILE A 97 -2.52 3.93 -4.13
CA ILE A 97 -1.51 4.78 -3.47
C ILE A 97 -0.10 4.19 -3.50
N LEU A 98 0.02 2.86 -3.64
CA LEU A 98 1.32 2.18 -3.71
C LEU A 98 1.18 0.84 -4.45
N SER A 99 2.12 0.57 -5.35
CA SER A 99 2.37 -0.77 -5.90
C SER A 99 3.82 -1.11 -5.64
N VAL A 100 4.07 -2.33 -5.20
CA VAL A 100 5.42 -2.89 -5.07
C VAL A 100 5.52 -4.15 -5.90
N LYS A 101 6.48 -4.20 -6.82
CA LYS A 101 6.68 -5.29 -7.79
C LYS A 101 8.15 -5.72 -7.85
N PRO A 102 8.46 -6.93 -8.37
CA PRO A 102 9.85 -7.33 -8.58
C PRO A 102 10.54 -6.36 -9.55
N GLU A 103 11.84 -6.15 -9.34
CA GLU A 103 12.68 -5.43 -10.29
C GLU A 103 12.82 -6.23 -11.58
N ASP A 104 12.43 -5.61 -12.69
CA ASP A 104 12.61 -6.18 -14.02
C ASP A 104 14.02 -5.87 -14.54
N THR A 105 14.65 -6.84 -15.19
CA THR A 105 16.00 -6.72 -15.77
C THR A 105 16.12 -5.60 -16.79
N GLU A 106 15.04 -5.21 -17.45
CA GLU A 106 15.05 -4.12 -18.44
C GLU A 106 15.05 -2.72 -17.80
N TRP A 107 14.92 -2.64 -16.46
CA TRP A 107 14.75 -1.38 -15.77
C TRP A 107 16.08 -0.76 -15.34
N LYS A 108 16.40 0.42 -15.90
CA LYS A 108 17.74 1.04 -15.75
C LYS A 108 17.78 2.28 -14.84
N THR A 109 16.64 2.88 -14.50
CA THR A 109 16.61 4.15 -13.75
C THR A 109 15.66 4.09 -12.57
N PHE A 110 16.20 4.34 -11.38
CA PHE A 110 15.48 4.31 -10.11
C PHE A 110 15.84 5.50 -9.24
N VAL A 111 14.88 5.95 -8.46
CA VAL A 111 15.09 6.81 -7.29
C VAL A 111 15.12 5.89 -6.07
N GLN A 112 16.10 6.06 -5.18
CA GLN A 112 16.19 5.26 -3.96
C GLN A 112 15.77 6.09 -2.75
N THR A 113 15.03 5.47 -1.84
CA THR A 113 14.73 5.99 -0.51
C THR A 113 14.84 4.88 0.51
N GLU A 114 14.88 5.22 1.79
CA GLU A 114 14.92 4.27 2.89
C GLU A 114 13.60 4.27 3.65
N MET A 115 13.09 3.08 3.96
CA MET A 115 11.86 2.88 4.70
C MET A 115 12.06 1.81 5.78
N ALA A 116 12.06 2.24 7.05
CA ALA A 116 12.25 1.36 8.20
C ALA A 116 13.50 0.44 8.04
N GLY A 117 14.62 1.00 7.60
CA GLY A 117 15.86 0.25 7.34
C GLY A 117 15.89 -0.52 6.01
N ASN A 118 14.80 -0.51 5.23
CA ASN A 118 14.76 -1.15 3.91
C ASN A 118 15.05 -0.13 2.81
N LYS A 119 16.03 -0.42 1.95
CA LYS A 119 16.26 0.34 0.73
C LYS A 119 15.14 0.03 -0.26
N MET A 120 14.30 1.03 -0.53
CA MET A 120 13.25 0.95 -1.53
C MET A 120 13.67 1.71 -2.77
N LYS A 121 13.60 1.03 -3.90
CA LYS A 121 13.78 1.63 -5.22
C LYS A 121 12.39 2.02 -5.75
N PHE A 122 12.30 3.18 -6.37
CA PHE A 122 11.08 3.68 -7.01
C PHE A 122 11.39 4.02 -8.46
N ARG A 123 10.46 3.69 -9.36
CA ARG A 123 10.53 4.07 -10.76
C ARG A 123 9.20 4.63 -11.22
N ARG A 124 9.25 5.59 -12.14
CA ARG A 124 8.09 6.03 -12.93
C ARG A 124 7.86 5.05 -14.07
N GLN A 125 6.73 4.36 -14.04
CA GLN A 125 6.25 3.55 -15.15
C GLN A 125 5.60 4.46 -16.18
N THR A 126 6.23 4.59 -17.35
CA THR A 126 5.92 5.58 -18.38
C THR A 126 4.57 5.36 -19.05
N ALA A 127 4.14 4.12 -19.24
CA ALA A 127 2.86 3.80 -19.90
C ALA A 127 1.63 4.29 -19.11
N ASP A 128 1.70 4.25 -17.79
CA ASP A 128 0.56 4.53 -16.89
C ASP A 128 0.75 5.79 -16.04
N ASP A 129 1.88 6.49 -16.20
CA ASP A 129 2.35 7.53 -15.30
C ASP A 129 2.28 7.15 -13.79
N LYS A 130 2.66 5.91 -13.49
CA LYS A 130 2.60 5.36 -12.13
C LYS A 130 3.99 5.28 -11.51
N LEU A 131 4.19 5.92 -10.36
CA LEU A 131 5.33 5.58 -9.51
C LEU A 131 5.10 4.21 -8.87
N VAL A 132 6.02 3.29 -9.11
CA VAL A 132 6.00 1.90 -8.61
C VAL A 132 7.26 1.70 -7.78
N ALA A 133 7.09 1.12 -6.60
CA ALA A 133 8.20 0.66 -5.78
C ALA A 133 8.65 -0.72 -6.26
N VAL A 134 9.94 -0.99 -6.16
CA VAL A 134 10.54 -2.22 -6.66
C VAL A 134 11.48 -2.81 -5.63
N TYR A 135 11.60 -4.13 -5.65
CA TYR A 135 12.51 -4.88 -4.79
C TYR A 135 13.39 -5.82 -5.64
N GLY A 136 14.65 -6.00 -5.22
CA GLY A 136 15.62 -6.77 -5.98
C GLY A 136 15.59 -8.27 -5.70
N CYS A 137 15.22 -8.69 -4.49
CA CYS A 137 15.23 -10.10 -4.10
C CYS A 137 13.96 -10.51 -3.34
N LYS A 138 13.41 -11.70 -3.64
CA LYS A 138 12.20 -12.25 -3.00
C LYS A 138 12.31 -12.31 -1.46
N SER A 139 13.52 -12.53 -0.92
CA SER A 139 13.73 -12.54 0.54
C SER A 139 13.42 -11.21 1.22
N GLN A 140 13.54 -10.07 0.50
CA GLN A 140 13.22 -8.74 1.02
C GLN A 140 11.71 -8.49 1.14
N MET A 141 10.90 -9.24 0.38
CA MET A 141 9.46 -9.01 0.28
C MET A 141 8.77 -9.01 1.65
N LYS A 142 9.08 -9.97 2.52
CA LYS A 142 8.46 -10.08 3.86
C LYS A 142 8.72 -8.82 4.70
N SER A 143 9.95 -8.31 4.67
CA SER A 143 10.33 -7.09 5.38
C SER A 143 9.61 -5.87 4.79
N ILE A 144 9.58 -5.76 3.45
CA ILE A 144 8.90 -4.68 2.73
C ILE A 144 7.39 -4.68 3.01
N ARG A 145 6.73 -5.85 3.03
CA ARG A 145 5.29 -5.96 3.40
C ARG A 145 5.05 -5.36 4.78
N SER A 146 5.89 -5.76 5.74
CA SER A 146 5.77 -5.36 7.14
C SER A 146 6.00 -3.86 7.31
N ALA A 147 7.02 -3.32 6.63
CA ALA A 147 7.32 -1.88 6.62
C ALA A 147 6.14 -1.08 6.04
N ILE A 148 5.64 -1.47 4.86
CA ILE A 148 4.51 -0.81 4.19
C ILE A 148 3.28 -0.83 5.08
N TYR A 149 2.93 -2.00 5.62
CA TYR A 149 1.79 -2.13 6.51
C TYR A 149 1.94 -1.21 7.74
N ALA A 150 3.10 -1.21 8.39
CA ALA A 150 3.35 -0.39 9.58
C ALA A 150 3.24 1.12 9.26
N HIS A 151 3.81 1.55 8.13
CA HIS A 151 3.76 2.95 7.71
C HIS A 151 2.35 3.41 7.35
N VAL A 152 1.61 2.60 6.59
CA VAL A 152 0.22 2.86 6.25
C VAL A 152 -0.64 3.00 7.52
N CYS A 153 -0.51 2.06 8.45
CA CYS A 153 -1.25 2.11 9.71
C CYS A 153 -0.87 3.32 10.57
N ASN A 154 0.43 3.65 10.62
CA ASN A 154 0.90 4.78 11.40
C ASN A 154 0.47 6.12 10.77
N LEU A 155 0.41 6.22 9.44
CA LEU A 155 0.01 7.43 8.74
C LEU A 155 -1.49 7.71 8.86
N PHE A 156 -2.33 6.70 8.56
CA PHE A 156 -3.78 6.89 8.51
C PHE A 156 -4.47 6.69 9.85
N GLY A 157 -3.80 6.05 10.82
CA GLY A 157 -4.29 5.90 12.19
C GLY A 157 -5.22 4.71 12.39
N ASN A 158 -5.66 4.52 13.64
CA ASN A 158 -6.40 3.34 14.05
C ASN A 158 -7.92 3.41 13.78
N ASP A 159 -8.44 4.60 13.49
CA ASP A 159 -9.87 4.82 13.22
C ASP A 159 -10.29 4.34 11.84
N VAL A 160 -9.31 4.07 10.97
CA VAL A 160 -9.54 3.58 9.61
C VAL A 160 -9.72 2.07 9.61
N GLU A 161 -10.71 1.58 8.86
CA GLU A 161 -10.85 0.15 8.64
C GLU A 161 -9.79 -0.36 7.68
N TYR A 162 -9.01 -1.36 8.10
CA TYR A 162 -8.03 -2.03 7.25
C TYR A 162 -8.60 -3.36 6.75
N ARG A 163 -8.53 -3.55 5.44
CA ARG A 163 -9.00 -4.75 4.74
C ARG A 163 -7.84 -5.44 4.05
N MET A 164 -7.98 -6.75 3.89
CA MET A 164 -7.05 -7.55 3.12
C MET A 164 -7.76 -8.29 1.99
N ARG A 165 -7.13 -8.32 0.83
CA ARG A 165 -7.42 -9.25 -0.25
C ARG A 165 -6.23 -10.21 -0.38
N HIS A 166 -6.50 -11.49 -0.24
CA HIS A 166 -5.49 -12.54 -0.25
C HIS A 166 -5.76 -13.54 -1.37
N ASP A 167 -4.75 -13.81 -2.17
CA ASP A 167 -4.81 -14.80 -3.25
C ASP A 167 -4.02 -16.06 -2.82
N LEU A 168 -4.74 -17.11 -2.41
CA LEU A 168 -4.17 -18.37 -1.91
C LEU A 168 -3.82 -19.38 -3.02
N PHE A 169 -3.41 -18.90 -4.20
CA PHE A 169 -3.16 -19.76 -5.36
C PHE A 169 -1.86 -20.59 -5.29
N HIS A 170 -0.84 -20.13 -4.54
CA HIS A 170 0.50 -20.75 -4.52
C HIS A 170 0.97 -21.07 -3.09
N GLU A 171 1.64 -22.22 -2.91
CA GLU A 171 1.96 -22.84 -1.60
C GLU A 171 2.84 -22.01 -0.66
N ASP A 172 3.64 -21.07 -1.18
CA ASP A 172 4.78 -20.48 -0.44
C ASP A 172 4.55 -19.16 0.30
N GLN A 173 3.32 -18.71 0.50
CA GLN A 173 3.13 -17.36 1.04
C GLN A 173 3.21 -17.30 2.57
N SER A 174 4.28 -16.68 3.08
CA SER A 174 4.29 -16.15 4.45
C SER A 174 3.17 -15.10 4.58
N LYS A 175 2.14 -15.44 5.34
CA LYS A 175 0.90 -14.66 5.47
C LYS A 175 1.20 -13.40 6.29
N PRO A 176 1.02 -12.19 5.75
CA PRO A 176 1.07 -10.97 6.56
C PRO A 176 -0.18 -10.91 7.44
N ILE A 177 -0.13 -11.62 8.57
CA ILE A 177 -1.18 -11.61 9.60
C ILE A 177 -1.01 -10.32 10.39
N HIS A 178 -1.89 -9.36 10.11
CA HIS A 178 -1.81 -8.06 10.71
C HIS A 178 -3.01 -7.77 11.61
N LYS A 179 -2.75 -7.45 12.88
CA LYS A 179 -3.78 -7.35 13.94
C LYS A 179 -4.92 -6.37 13.65
N ASN A 180 -4.69 -5.32 12.85
CA ASN A 180 -5.73 -4.31 12.57
C ASN A 180 -6.63 -4.70 11.39
N ILE A 181 -6.28 -5.76 10.65
CA ILE A 181 -7.08 -6.26 9.53
C ILE A 181 -8.21 -7.12 10.09
N LYS A 182 -9.42 -6.57 10.09
CA LYS A 182 -10.63 -7.27 10.59
C LYS A 182 -11.56 -7.72 9.48
N VAL A 183 -11.26 -7.39 8.24
CA VAL A 183 -12.07 -7.73 7.07
C VAL A 183 -11.16 -8.33 6.01
N SER A 184 -11.44 -9.57 5.63
CA SER A 184 -10.64 -10.31 4.65
C SER A 184 -11.49 -10.81 3.49
N ARG A 185 -10.99 -10.64 2.27
CA ARG A 185 -11.49 -11.30 1.07
C ARG A 185 -10.43 -12.27 0.57
N ILE A 186 -10.76 -13.55 0.51
CA ILE A 186 -9.80 -14.61 0.25
C ILE A 186 -10.21 -15.34 -1.02
N TRP A 187 -9.32 -15.38 -2.00
CA TRP A 187 -9.47 -16.19 -3.20
C TRP A 187 -8.73 -17.50 -3.00
N VAL A 188 -9.42 -18.61 -3.20
CA VAL A 188 -8.92 -19.96 -2.97
C VAL A 188 -8.99 -20.77 -4.25
N GLN A 189 -7.87 -21.39 -4.61
CA GLN A 189 -7.81 -22.39 -5.66
C GLN A 189 -6.82 -23.49 -5.27
N ASN A 190 -7.18 -24.74 -5.56
CA ASN A 190 -6.30 -25.90 -5.39
C ASN A 190 -5.74 -26.08 -3.95
N ARG A 191 -6.58 -25.84 -2.94
CA ARG A 191 -6.23 -26.04 -1.52
C ARG A 191 -7.00 -27.18 -0.89
N THR A 192 -6.38 -27.81 0.11
CA THR A 192 -7.06 -28.77 0.98
C THR A 192 -7.87 -28.04 2.05
N VAL A 193 -8.84 -28.74 2.64
CA VAL A 193 -9.60 -28.22 3.79
C VAL A 193 -8.68 -27.90 4.97
N ARG A 194 -7.63 -28.70 5.18
CA ARG A 194 -6.64 -28.47 6.25
C ARG A 194 -5.87 -27.17 6.05
N ASP A 195 -5.41 -26.89 4.83
CA ASP A 195 -4.68 -25.65 4.53
C ASP A 195 -5.54 -24.40 4.80
N LEU A 196 -6.84 -24.52 4.56
CA LEU A 196 -7.82 -23.46 4.82
C LEU A 196 -8.06 -23.29 6.32
N ASP A 197 -8.25 -24.39 7.04
CA ASP A 197 -8.44 -24.37 8.49
C ASP A 197 -7.22 -23.75 9.21
N ASP A 198 -6.00 -24.15 8.81
CA ASP A 198 -4.74 -23.57 9.29
C ASP A 198 -4.65 -22.07 8.94
N HIS A 199 -5.12 -21.67 7.74
CA HIS A 199 -5.16 -20.27 7.37
C HIS A 199 -6.13 -19.46 8.23
N PHE A 200 -7.38 -19.92 8.40
CA PHE A 200 -8.36 -19.21 9.20
C PHE A 200 -7.96 -19.13 10.66
N SER A 201 -7.39 -20.21 11.21
CA SER A 201 -6.84 -20.25 12.57
C SER A 201 -5.71 -19.25 12.79
N SER A 202 -4.95 -18.93 11.74
CA SER A 202 -3.86 -17.94 11.80
C SER A 202 -4.33 -16.48 11.71
N LEU A 203 -5.57 -16.22 11.25
CA LEU A 203 -6.06 -14.85 11.11
C LEU A 203 -6.40 -14.23 12.48
N PRO A 204 -6.23 -12.91 12.64
CA PRO A 204 -6.70 -12.25 13.86
C PRO A 204 -8.23 -12.27 13.87
N LYS A 205 -8.88 -12.00 15.01
CA LYS A 205 -10.35 -11.96 15.12
C LYS A 205 -10.97 -11.11 13.99
N GLN A 206 -11.62 -11.79 13.05
CA GLN A 206 -12.23 -11.16 11.88
C GLN A 206 -13.67 -10.73 12.22
N LYS A 207 -14.05 -9.53 11.77
CA LYS A 207 -15.45 -9.08 11.73
C LYS A 207 -16.19 -9.70 10.55
N PHE A 208 -15.49 -9.88 9.43
CA PHE A 208 -16.08 -10.40 8.19
C PHE A 208 -15.02 -11.11 7.35
N ILE A 209 -15.42 -12.24 6.75
CA ILE A 209 -14.62 -12.99 5.80
C ILE A 209 -15.49 -13.26 4.57
N ASN A 210 -15.00 -12.89 3.39
CA ASN A 210 -15.58 -13.29 2.11
C ASN A 210 -14.63 -14.26 1.42
N ILE A 211 -15.13 -15.43 1.06
CA ILE A 211 -14.34 -16.47 0.42
C ILE A 211 -14.84 -16.68 -1.01
N CYS A 212 -13.93 -16.56 -1.98
CA CYS A 212 -14.17 -16.90 -3.37
C CYS A 212 -13.42 -18.19 -3.69
N MET A 213 -14.13 -19.30 -3.84
CA MET A 213 -13.56 -20.63 -4.11
C MET A 213 -13.83 -21.02 -5.56
N ARG A 214 -12.80 -21.48 -6.28
CA ARG A 214 -12.98 -22.05 -7.62
C ARG A 214 -12.99 -23.58 -7.61
N ASN A 215 -12.01 -24.21 -6.95
CA ASN A 215 -11.89 -25.67 -6.81
C ASN A 215 -11.44 -26.02 -5.38
N MET A 216 -12.17 -26.94 -4.72
CA MET A 216 -11.82 -27.46 -3.39
C MET A 216 -11.67 -28.99 -3.47
N LYS A 217 -10.61 -29.53 -2.86
CA LYS A 217 -10.41 -30.98 -2.75
C LYS A 217 -10.48 -31.37 -1.28
N GLY A 218 -11.33 -32.35 -0.97
CA GLY A 218 -11.46 -32.91 0.36
C GLY A 218 -12.13 -34.28 0.30
N ARG A 219 -11.73 -35.20 1.18
CA ARG A 219 -12.51 -36.40 1.45
C ARG A 219 -13.57 -36.02 2.48
N LEU A 220 -14.83 -36.17 2.13
CA LEU A 220 -15.90 -36.14 3.13
C LEU A 220 -15.69 -37.36 4.03
N LYS A 221 -15.69 -37.16 5.35
CA LYS A 221 -15.86 -38.30 6.24
C LYS A 221 -17.28 -38.80 6.02
N GLU A 222 -17.44 -40.07 5.71
CA GLU A 222 -18.72 -40.74 5.86
C GLU A 222 -19.10 -40.64 7.34
N ASN A 223 -20.29 -40.08 7.60
CA ASN A 223 -20.90 -40.10 8.92
C ASN A 223 -21.56 -41.46 9.15
#